data_AF-A0A7D9JH52-F1
#
_entry.id   AF-A0A7D9JH52-F1
#
_cell.length_a   1.000
_cell.length_b   1.000
_cell.length_c   1.000
_cell.angle_alpha   90.00
_cell.angle_beta   90.00
_cell.angle_gamma   90.00
#
_symmetry.space_group_name_H-M   'P 1'
#
loop_
_entity.id
_entity.type
_entity.pdbx_description
1 polymer ?
#
loop_
_entity_poly.entity_id
_entity_poly.type
_entity_poly.pdbx_seq_one_letter_code
_entity_poly.pdbx_strand_id
1 'polypeptide(L)'
;MSLRAALDRHLRSPPYNKKFSICDLVAFQEANKTLHSYLKHLMSTGKIAGTVHKNPLTPEAVQLLFEKGELACAETRDPRCLMQTVWFYISLYFGKRGRENQRAMKKSMLRLCTTGTGEEYFELNKDEPGTMLSSKNHTGGLEGTEDHSDGKVFALTKSPRCPVNTIKAYLSHLNPDIDVLFQRPRHPSSRFNRNEAIVWYEKKVLGHNMLNNRMRNMSQRAGISPYYTNHSLRATTVTVLSSNKVETRKIKAVTGHRSDTSIESYCARPTLSQFKQMSSTLSSFVHGEENTAATSSSSIIPTPVAPRQHPAESSATVANSTVTFGRNEANILQAHSVRCPESILPSGTFQGCSFTFNINMNNN
;
A
#
# COMPACT_ATOMS: atom_id res chain seq x y z
N MET A 1 5.33 8.01 14.00
CA MET A 1 6.17 9.07 13.37
C MET A 1 5.41 10.35 13.02
N SER A 2 4.17 10.30 12.50
CA SER A 2 3.41 11.49 12.07
C SER A 2 3.23 12.59 13.14
N LEU A 3 2.95 12.20 14.40
CA LEU A 3 2.66 13.16 15.48
C LEU A 3 3.90 13.92 15.93
N ARG A 4 5.04 13.23 16.05
CA ARG A 4 6.32 13.85 16.48
C ARG A 4 6.80 14.91 15.49
N ALA A 5 6.73 14.62 14.20
CA ALA A 5 7.07 15.59 13.16
C ALA A 5 6.09 16.78 13.13
N ALA A 6 4.81 16.54 13.41
CA ALA A 6 3.82 17.62 13.53
C ALA A 6 4.08 18.52 14.75
N LEU A 7 4.45 17.93 15.90
CA LEU A 7 4.85 18.65 17.10
C LEU A 7 6.14 19.44 16.88
N ASP A 8 7.14 18.83 16.26
CA ASP A 8 8.39 19.51 15.90
C ASP A 8 8.12 20.74 15.04
N ARG A 9 7.32 20.57 13.97
CA ARG A 9 6.90 21.68 13.11
C ARG A 9 6.14 22.76 13.89
N HIS A 10 5.22 22.36 14.77
CA HIS A 10 4.44 23.30 15.58
C HIS A 10 5.32 24.13 16.52
N LEU A 11 6.28 23.50 17.20
CA LEU A 11 7.22 24.15 18.10
C LEU A 11 8.18 25.09 17.35
N ARG A 12 8.57 24.73 16.13
CA ARG A 12 9.48 25.52 15.30
C ARG A 12 8.79 26.63 14.50
N SER A 13 7.47 26.58 14.38
CA SER A 13 6.67 27.61 13.72
C SER A 13 6.25 28.72 14.72
N PRO A 14 5.81 29.89 14.24
CA PRO A 14 5.17 30.88 15.10
C PRO A 14 3.97 30.29 15.84
N PRO A 15 3.73 30.70 17.11
CA PRO A 15 4.43 31.74 17.87
C PRO A 15 5.71 31.26 18.58
N TYR A 16 5.94 29.95 18.64
CA TYR A 16 6.93 29.35 19.54
C TYR A 16 8.37 29.46 19.05
N ASN A 17 8.60 29.44 17.73
CA ASN A 17 9.88 29.69 17.06
C ASN A 17 11.09 28.99 17.74
N LYS A 18 10.90 27.77 18.24
CA LYS A 18 11.95 27.04 18.97
C LYS A 18 13.13 26.75 18.04
N LYS A 19 14.34 27.03 18.51
CA LYS A 19 15.58 26.86 17.73
C LYS A 19 16.06 25.41 17.67
N PHE A 20 15.59 24.56 18.56
CA PHE A 20 15.92 23.14 18.61
C PHE A 20 14.84 22.29 17.93
N SER A 21 15.27 21.21 17.30
CA SER A 21 14.38 20.19 16.77
C SER A 21 14.27 19.05 17.76
N ILE A 22 13.05 18.71 18.16
CA ILE A 22 12.79 17.51 18.96
C ILE A 22 12.96 16.25 18.12
N CYS A 23 13.10 16.36 16.80
CA CYS A 23 13.45 15.27 15.92
C CYS A 23 14.96 15.10 15.75
N ASP A 24 15.78 16.05 16.22
CA ASP A 24 17.23 15.99 16.15
C ASP A 24 17.76 14.92 17.11
N LEU A 25 18.66 14.07 16.58
CA LEU A 25 19.24 12.96 17.31
C LEU A 25 20.30 13.39 18.31
N VAL A 26 20.92 14.57 18.16
CA VAL A 26 22.03 14.98 19.03
C VAL A 26 21.53 15.45 20.40
N ALA A 27 20.55 16.36 20.44
CA ALA A 27 20.03 16.90 21.70
C ALA A 27 19.02 15.97 22.41
N PHE A 28 18.37 15.06 21.67
CA PHE A 28 17.31 14.19 22.20
C PHE A 28 17.65 12.69 22.06
N GLN A 29 18.94 12.33 21.96
CA GLN A 29 19.36 10.95 21.71
C GLN A 29 18.81 9.96 22.73
N GLU A 30 18.86 10.32 24.01
CA GLU A 30 18.40 9.48 25.11
C GLU A 30 16.88 9.30 25.09
N ALA A 31 16.13 10.40 24.96
CA ALA A 31 14.68 10.35 24.78
C ALA A 31 14.26 9.54 23.55
N ASN A 32 15.04 9.60 22.46
CA ASN A 32 14.83 8.81 21.26
C ASN A 32 15.06 7.31 21.49
N LYS A 33 16.13 6.95 22.20
CA LYS A 33 16.41 5.56 22.60
C LYS A 33 15.30 5.01 23.49
N THR A 34 14.88 5.76 24.50
CA THR A 34 13.79 5.36 25.42
C THR A 34 12.47 5.17 24.68
N LEU A 35 12.10 6.12 23.81
CA LEU A 35 10.90 5.99 22.97
C LEU A 35 10.98 4.76 22.05
N HIS A 36 12.14 4.50 21.44
CA HIS A 36 12.33 3.35 20.55
C HIS A 36 12.18 2.03 21.31
N SER A 37 12.82 1.91 22.48
CA SER A 37 12.70 0.74 23.36
C SER A 37 11.26 0.51 23.83
N TYR A 38 10.56 1.60 24.18
CA TYR A 38 9.15 1.52 24.57
C TYR A 38 8.25 1.08 23.42
N LEU A 39 8.44 1.61 22.21
CA LEU A 39 7.73 1.15 21.02
C LEU A 39 7.99 -0.33 20.73
N LYS A 40 9.24 -0.79 20.88
CA LYS A 40 9.59 -2.22 20.72
C LYS A 40 8.89 -3.09 21.78
N HIS A 41 8.84 -2.63 23.02
CA HIS A 41 8.11 -3.32 24.10
C HIS A 41 6.59 -3.36 23.84
N LEU A 42 6.00 -2.27 23.37
CA LEU A 42 4.59 -2.24 23.01
C LEU A 42 4.28 -3.17 21.82
N MET A 43 5.20 -3.30 20.85
CA MET A 43 5.08 -4.27 19.76
C MET A 43 5.19 -5.70 20.27
N SER A 44 6.17 -6.01 21.14
CA SER A 44 6.38 -7.36 21.66
C SER A 44 5.26 -7.82 22.59
N THR A 45 4.59 -6.89 23.27
CA THR A 45 3.43 -7.16 24.15
C THR A 45 2.09 -7.07 23.42
N GLY A 46 2.08 -6.83 22.11
CA GLY A 46 0.86 -6.74 21.29
C GLY A 46 -0.02 -5.52 21.56
N LYS A 47 0.43 -4.55 22.37
CA LYS A 47 -0.31 -3.33 22.72
C LYS A 47 -0.37 -2.31 21.58
N ILE A 48 0.56 -2.41 20.62
CA ILE A 48 0.47 -1.70 19.34
C ILE A 48 0.62 -2.69 18.20
N ALA A 49 -0.28 -2.60 17.21
CA ALA A 49 -0.14 -3.36 15.98
C ALA A 49 1.05 -2.81 15.17
N GLY A 50 1.79 -3.70 14.51
CA GLY A 50 2.72 -3.30 13.45
C GLY A 50 2.00 -2.51 12.35
N THR A 51 2.75 -1.85 11.49
CA THR A 51 2.17 -1.13 10.34
C THR A 51 1.31 -2.09 9.53
N VAL A 52 -0.02 -1.94 9.60
CA VAL A 52 -0.94 -2.73 8.79
C VAL A 52 -0.90 -2.18 7.36
N HIS A 53 -0.10 -2.81 6.51
CA HIS A 53 -0.09 -2.52 5.09
C HIS A 53 -1.47 -2.84 4.49
N LYS A 54 -2.01 -1.93 3.68
CA LYS A 54 -3.28 -2.18 2.99
C LYS A 54 -3.07 -3.28 1.97
N ASN A 55 -3.99 -4.24 1.92
CA ASN A 55 -3.89 -5.37 1.01
C ASN A 55 -3.79 -4.89 -0.45
N PRO A 56 -2.91 -5.50 -1.26
CA PRO A 56 -2.89 -5.29 -2.70
C PRO A 56 -4.21 -5.73 -3.33
N LEU A 57 -4.55 -5.16 -4.47
CA LEU A 57 -5.67 -5.61 -5.28
C LEU A 57 -5.36 -7.01 -5.80
N THR A 58 -6.39 -7.87 -5.82
CA THR A 58 -6.30 -9.17 -6.48
C THR A 58 -6.70 -9.06 -7.96
N PRO A 59 -6.29 -9.99 -8.82
CA PRO A 59 -6.75 -10.05 -10.21
C PRO A 59 -8.28 -10.08 -10.32
N GLU A 60 -8.96 -10.80 -9.43
CA GLU A 60 -10.42 -10.93 -9.39
C GLU A 60 -11.08 -9.58 -9.04
N ALA A 61 -10.50 -8.83 -8.10
CA ALA A 61 -10.98 -7.49 -7.78
C ALA A 61 -10.84 -6.54 -8.98
N VAL A 62 -9.71 -6.58 -9.70
CA VAL A 62 -9.52 -5.79 -10.93
C VAL A 62 -10.53 -6.19 -12.00
N GLN A 63 -10.72 -7.50 -12.19
CA GLN A 63 -11.70 -8.04 -13.13
C GLN A 63 -13.12 -7.56 -12.80
N LEU A 64 -13.53 -7.64 -11.53
CA LEU A 64 -14.83 -7.19 -11.07
C LEU A 64 -15.03 -5.68 -11.26
N LEU A 65 -13.98 -4.87 -11.11
CA LEU A 65 -14.06 -3.43 -11.41
C LEU A 65 -14.34 -3.15 -12.89
N PHE A 66 -13.81 -3.96 -13.80
CA PHE A 66 -14.16 -3.86 -15.23
C PHE A 66 -15.60 -4.34 -15.48
N GLU A 67 -16.00 -5.47 -14.91
CA GLU A 67 -17.35 -6.03 -15.08
C GLU A 67 -18.46 -5.12 -14.55
N LYS A 68 -18.21 -4.43 -13.43
CA LYS A 68 -19.15 -3.48 -12.83
C LYS A 68 -19.08 -2.09 -13.47
N GLY A 69 -18.28 -1.89 -14.52
CA GLY A 69 -18.17 -0.61 -15.21
C GLY A 69 -17.57 0.50 -14.33
N GLU A 70 -16.67 0.15 -13.41
CA GLU A 70 -15.86 1.12 -12.68
C GLU A 70 -14.57 1.46 -13.42
N LEU A 71 -14.00 0.47 -14.09
CA LEU A 71 -12.93 0.59 -15.09
C LEU A 71 -13.48 0.21 -16.46
N ALA A 72 -12.93 0.79 -17.53
CA ALA A 72 -13.40 0.58 -18.88
C ALA A 72 -12.26 0.62 -19.92
N CYS A 73 -12.54 0.16 -21.13
CA CYS A 73 -11.62 0.27 -22.26
C CYS A 73 -11.57 1.70 -22.84
N ALA A 74 -10.65 1.92 -23.78
CA ALA A 74 -10.44 3.23 -24.41
C ALA A 74 -11.66 3.71 -25.22
N GLU A 75 -12.48 2.79 -25.72
CA GLU A 75 -13.66 3.06 -26.55
C GLU A 75 -14.90 3.43 -25.73
N THR A 76 -14.79 3.47 -24.40
CA THR A 76 -15.92 3.83 -23.54
C THR A 76 -16.43 5.24 -23.82
N ARG A 77 -17.76 5.37 -23.90
CA ARG A 77 -18.44 6.67 -24.01
C ARG A 77 -18.86 7.25 -22.66
N ASP A 78 -18.42 6.66 -21.55
CA ASP A 78 -18.65 7.22 -20.21
C ASP A 78 -17.41 8.03 -19.78
N PRO A 79 -17.48 9.38 -19.76
CA PRO A 79 -16.35 10.22 -19.35
C PRO A 79 -15.92 9.96 -17.89
N ARG A 80 -16.83 9.49 -17.03
CA ARG A 80 -16.51 9.12 -15.66
C ARG A 80 -15.68 7.84 -15.66
N CYS A 81 -16.07 6.79 -16.39
CA CYS A 81 -15.29 5.54 -16.47
C CYS A 81 -13.91 5.75 -17.09
N LEU A 82 -13.84 6.51 -18.19
CA LEU A 82 -12.59 6.79 -18.89
C LEU A 82 -11.56 7.46 -17.96
N MET A 83 -11.98 8.54 -17.30
CA MET A 83 -11.15 9.24 -16.31
C MET A 83 -10.77 8.34 -15.13
N GLN A 84 -11.68 7.49 -14.64
CA GLN A 84 -11.37 6.53 -13.56
C GLN A 84 -10.28 5.56 -13.95
N THR A 85 -10.36 5.05 -15.18
CA THR A 85 -9.40 4.09 -15.69
C THR A 85 -8.03 4.72 -15.89
N VAL A 86 -7.98 5.93 -16.43
CA VAL A 86 -6.72 6.69 -16.52
C VAL A 86 -6.13 7.00 -15.15
N TRP A 87 -6.95 7.42 -14.18
CA TRP A 87 -6.51 7.64 -12.80
C TRP A 87 -5.93 6.36 -12.19
N PHE A 88 -6.57 5.21 -12.43
CA PHE A 88 -6.12 3.90 -11.97
C PHE A 88 -4.76 3.54 -12.56
N TYR A 89 -4.59 3.64 -13.88
CA TYR A 89 -3.31 3.36 -14.55
C TYR A 89 -2.20 4.31 -14.08
N ILE A 90 -2.44 5.62 -14.05
CA ILE A 90 -1.45 6.59 -13.56
C ILE A 90 -1.02 6.26 -12.13
N SER A 91 -1.97 5.89 -11.27
CA SER A 91 -1.69 5.54 -9.88
C SER A 91 -0.92 4.23 -9.75
N LEU A 92 -1.22 3.23 -10.59
CA LEU A 92 -0.60 1.91 -10.57
C LEU A 92 0.83 1.92 -11.14
N TYR A 93 1.03 2.56 -12.29
CA TYR A 93 2.30 2.54 -13.02
C TYR A 93 3.31 3.56 -12.52
N PHE A 94 2.87 4.75 -12.08
CA PHE A 94 3.79 5.78 -11.58
C PHE A 94 3.92 5.80 -10.06
N GLY A 95 3.02 5.14 -9.32
CA GLY A 95 3.16 4.79 -7.90
C GLY A 95 3.25 5.94 -6.87
N LYS A 96 3.55 7.18 -7.25
CA LYS A 96 4.18 8.16 -6.35
C LYS A 96 3.38 9.41 -5.99
N ARG A 97 2.30 9.71 -6.70
CA ARG A 97 1.57 10.95 -6.42
C ARG A 97 0.68 10.78 -5.19
N GLY A 98 1.21 11.21 -4.05
CA GLY A 98 0.51 11.29 -2.79
C GLY A 98 -0.75 12.16 -2.88
N ARG A 99 -1.58 12.11 -1.82
CA ARG A 99 -2.91 12.74 -1.74
C ARG A 99 -2.94 14.19 -2.25
N GLU A 100 -1.91 14.98 -1.98
CA GLU A 100 -1.82 16.40 -2.35
C GLU A 100 -1.40 16.65 -3.80
N ASN A 101 -0.70 15.70 -4.43
CA ASN A 101 -0.03 15.91 -5.72
C ASN A 101 -0.88 15.52 -6.94
N GLN A 102 -1.93 14.70 -6.75
CA GLN A 102 -2.76 14.25 -7.88
C GLN A 102 -3.63 15.37 -8.46
N ARG A 103 -4.12 16.27 -7.61
CA ARG A 103 -4.98 17.39 -8.04
C ARG A 103 -4.22 18.40 -8.91
N ALA A 104 -2.92 18.58 -8.64
CA ALA A 104 -2.06 19.52 -9.34
C ALA A 104 -1.41 18.95 -10.61
N MET A 105 -1.73 17.69 -10.98
CA MET A 105 -1.19 17.11 -12.20
C MET A 105 -1.64 17.89 -13.43
N LYS A 106 -0.70 18.20 -14.31
CA LYS A 106 -0.97 18.82 -15.61
C LYS A 106 -0.98 17.79 -16.73
N LYS A 107 -1.66 18.13 -17.83
CA LYS A 107 -1.68 17.36 -19.08
C LYS A 107 -0.26 17.12 -19.61
N SER A 108 0.57 18.17 -19.60
CA SER A 108 1.95 18.14 -20.11
C SER A 108 2.92 17.29 -19.29
N MET A 109 2.54 16.88 -18.07
CA MET A 109 3.32 15.95 -17.25
C MET A 109 3.34 14.54 -17.84
N LEU A 110 2.40 14.19 -18.73
CA LEU A 110 2.38 12.92 -19.44
C LEU A 110 3.01 13.12 -20.82
N ARG A 111 4.18 12.53 -21.03
CA ARG A 111 4.87 12.55 -22.33
C ARG A 111 4.63 11.23 -23.04
N LEU A 112 4.09 11.29 -24.26
CA LEU A 112 4.02 10.12 -25.14
C LEU A 112 5.36 9.98 -25.85
N CYS A 113 5.94 8.79 -25.76
CA CYS A 113 7.22 8.43 -26.37
C CYS A 113 7.06 7.17 -27.23
N THR A 114 7.99 6.98 -28.16
CA THR A 114 8.05 5.79 -29.02
C THR A 114 9.46 5.21 -28.94
N THR A 115 9.58 3.90 -28.76
CA THR A 115 10.88 3.21 -28.78
C THR A 115 11.43 3.13 -30.21
N GLY A 116 12.71 2.79 -30.36
CA GLY A 116 13.29 2.52 -31.68
C GLY A 116 12.62 1.37 -32.44
N THR A 117 11.87 0.51 -31.76
CA THR A 117 11.09 -0.60 -32.34
C THR A 117 9.63 -0.21 -32.66
N GLY A 118 9.25 1.05 -32.48
CA GLY A 118 7.89 1.54 -32.78
C GLY A 118 6.87 1.34 -31.65
N GLU A 119 7.29 0.87 -30.47
CA GLU A 119 6.38 0.66 -29.34
C GLU A 119 6.13 1.98 -28.60
N GLU A 120 4.86 2.33 -28.43
CA GLU A 120 4.47 3.56 -27.75
C GLU A 120 4.36 3.35 -26.24
N TYR A 121 4.77 4.36 -25.48
CA TYR A 121 4.62 4.38 -24.03
C TYR A 121 4.44 5.80 -23.48
N PHE A 122 3.84 5.91 -22.30
CA PHE A 122 3.84 7.17 -21.54
C PHE A 122 4.90 7.15 -20.44
N GLU A 123 5.55 8.29 -20.25
CA GLU A 123 6.40 8.57 -19.09
C GLU A 123 6.07 9.93 -18.47
N LEU A 124 6.65 10.19 -17.29
CA LEU A 124 6.52 11.49 -16.65
C LEU A 124 7.54 12.47 -17.23
N ASN A 125 7.06 13.62 -17.71
CA ASN A 125 7.88 14.68 -18.24
C ASN A 125 8.69 15.37 -17.12
N LYS A 126 9.93 14.94 -16.90
CA LYS A 126 10.81 15.47 -15.84
C LYS A 126 11.18 16.95 -16.01
N ASP A 127 11.07 17.46 -17.23
CA ASP A 127 11.36 18.86 -17.56
C ASP A 127 10.19 19.80 -17.17
N GLU A 128 9.00 19.25 -16.92
CA GLU A 128 7.84 20.03 -16.48
C GLU A 128 7.90 20.36 -14.99
N PRO A 129 7.81 21.65 -14.60
CA PRO A 129 7.80 22.06 -13.21
C PRO A 129 6.70 21.38 -12.39
N GLY A 130 7.07 20.80 -11.26
CA GLY A 130 6.14 20.06 -10.40
C GLY A 130 5.88 18.62 -10.84
N THR A 131 6.58 18.09 -11.86
CA THR A 131 6.57 16.64 -12.14
C THR A 131 7.40 15.88 -11.12
N MET A 132 8.57 16.39 -10.74
CA MET A 132 9.35 15.89 -9.60
C MET A 132 8.86 16.55 -8.33
N LEU A 133 8.03 15.85 -7.55
CA LEU A 133 7.58 16.34 -6.25
C LEU A 133 8.28 15.59 -5.14
N SER A 134 9.06 16.35 -4.38
CA SER A 134 9.43 16.15 -2.99
C SER A 134 8.57 15.10 -2.27
N SER A 135 9.17 13.97 -1.92
CA SER A 135 8.49 12.91 -1.18
C SER A 135 7.86 13.44 0.11
N LYS A 136 6.85 12.74 0.64
CA LYS A 136 6.08 13.14 1.84
C LYS A 136 6.91 13.40 3.12
N ASN A 137 8.19 13.04 3.13
CA ASN A 137 9.15 13.29 4.20
C ASN A 137 10.29 14.25 3.79
N HIS A 138 10.09 15.05 2.74
CA HIS A 138 11.08 16.01 2.29
C HIS A 138 10.98 17.30 3.10
N THR A 139 12.08 17.69 3.72
CA THR A 139 12.19 18.95 4.46
C THR A 139 12.38 20.18 3.56
N GLY A 140 12.57 20.01 2.24
CA GLY A 140 13.01 21.13 1.39
C GLY A 140 14.48 21.49 1.68
N GLY A 141 15.28 21.77 0.64
CA GLY A 141 16.64 22.31 0.81
C GLY A 141 17.75 21.59 0.04
N LEU A 142 18.98 22.10 0.19
CA LEU A 142 20.19 21.72 -0.55
C LEU A 142 20.65 20.27 -0.34
N GLU A 143 20.16 19.57 0.69
CA GLU A 143 20.45 18.15 0.95
C GLU A 143 19.35 17.19 0.45
N GLY A 144 18.43 17.68 -0.38
CA GLY A 144 17.36 16.88 -0.95
C GLY A 144 17.88 15.86 -1.97
N THR A 145 17.82 14.55 -1.66
CA THR A 145 17.99 13.53 -2.70
C THR A 145 16.81 13.56 -3.68
N GLU A 146 17.12 13.76 -4.95
CA GLU A 146 16.16 13.87 -6.05
C GLU A 146 15.27 12.62 -6.16
N ASP A 147 14.08 12.82 -6.73
CA ASP A 147 13.18 11.72 -7.04
C ASP A 147 13.64 11.00 -8.31
N HIS A 148 14.40 9.92 -8.15
CA HIS A 148 14.84 9.09 -9.28
C HIS A 148 13.79 8.10 -9.79
N SER A 149 12.51 8.25 -9.42
CA SER A 149 11.49 7.34 -9.95
C SER A 149 11.26 7.58 -11.45
N ASP A 150 11.10 6.48 -12.19
CA ASP A 150 11.01 6.46 -13.64
C ASP A 150 10.03 5.38 -14.12
N GLY A 151 8.77 5.50 -13.70
CA GLY A 151 7.71 4.63 -14.19
C GLY A 151 7.43 4.88 -15.67
N LYS A 152 7.17 3.82 -16.42
CA LYS A 152 6.80 3.83 -17.84
C LYS A 152 5.54 3.00 -18.06
N VAL A 153 4.66 3.45 -18.94
CA VAL A 153 3.38 2.80 -19.28
C VAL A 153 3.42 2.39 -20.74
N PHE A 154 3.79 1.15 -21.00
CA PHE A 154 3.87 0.61 -22.37
C PHE A 154 2.49 0.25 -22.93
N ALA A 155 2.35 0.37 -24.24
CA ALA A 155 1.17 -0.09 -24.96
C ALA A 155 1.05 -1.61 -24.85
N LEU A 156 -0.18 -2.12 -24.84
CA LEU A 156 -0.46 -3.55 -24.89
C LEU A 156 -1.14 -3.86 -26.21
N THR A 157 -0.42 -4.56 -27.09
CA THR A 157 -0.90 -4.96 -28.41
C THR A 157 -2.16 -5.81 -28.29
N LYS A 158 -3.21 -5.45 -29.06
CA LYS A 158 -4.50 -6.18 -29.14
C LYS A 158 -5.25 -6.34 -27.80
N SER A 159 -4.95 -5.52 -26.79
CA SER A 159 -5.68 -5.54 -25.52
C SER A 159 -6.72 -4.42 -25.45
N PRO A 160 -8.01 -4.71 -25.17
CA PRO A 160 -9.00 -3.67 -24.91
C PRO A 160 -8.71 -2.90 -23.61
N ARG A 161 -7.85 -3.45 -22.74
CA ARG A 161 -7.38 -2.81 -21.49
C ARG A 161 -6.01 -2.15 -21.68
N CYS A 162 -5.66 -1.75 -22.90
CA CYS A 162 -4.40 -1.09 -23.18
C CYS A 162 -4.34 0.28 -22.46
N PRO A 163 -3.36 0.50 -21.56
CA PRO A 163 -3.29 1.74 -20.79
C PRO A 163 -2.92 2.93 -21.67
N VAL A 164 -2.05 2.75 -22.67
CA VAL A 164 -1.68 3.82 -23.62
C VAL A 164 -2.89 4.32 -24.41
N ASN A 165 -3.66 3.40 -25.00
CA ASN A 165 -4.86 3.77 -25.76
C ASN A 165 -5.89 4.49 -24.87
N THR A 166 -6.06 4.00 -23.64
CA THR A 166 -6.98 4.62 -22.65
C THR A 166 -6.53 6.03 -22.28
N ILE A 167 -5.23 6.25 -22.05
CA ILE A 167 -4.68 7.57 -21.74
C ILE A 167 -4.83 8.51 -22.95
N LYS A 168 -4.54 8.05 -24.17
CA LYS A 168 -4.72 8.83 -25.40
C LYS A 168 -6.18 9.28 -25.58
N ALA A 169 -7.13 8.35 -25.47
CA ALA A 169 -8.56 8.64 -25.58
C ALA A 169 -9.03 9.66 -24.52
N TYR A 170 -8.54 9.54 -23.29
CA TYR A 170 -8.84 10.52 -22.25
C TYR A 170 -8.30 11.91 -22.60
N LEU A 171 -7.03 12.00 -22.99
CA LEU A 171 -6.37 13.27 -23.32
C LEU A 171 -7.04 13.98 -24.50
N SER A 172 -7.54 13.26 -25.50
CA SER A 172 -8.24 13.85 -26.65
C SER A 172 -9.59 14.48 -26.30
N HIS A 173 -10.20 14.07 -25.18
CA HIS A 173 -11.49 14.59 -24.73
C HIS A 173 -11.38 15.70 -23.67
N LEU A 174 -10.18 15.96 -23.14
CA LEU A 174 -9.95 16.98 -22.13
C LEU A 174 -10.26 18.39 -22.63
N ASN A 175 -10.69 19.26 -21.72
CA ASN A 175 -10.87 20.66 -22.04
C ASN A 175 -9.50 21.31 -22.33
N PRO A 176 -9.34 22.00 -23.48
CA PRO A 176 -8.07 22.63 -23.83
C PRO A 176 -7.72 23.81 -22.91
N ASP A 177 -8.70 24.56 -22.42
CA ASP A 177 -8.52 25.85 -21.73
C ASP A 177 -7.91 25.79 -20.32
N ILE A 178 -7.77 24.59 -19.75
CA ILE A 178 -7.13 24.38 -18.45
C ILE A 178 -6.05 23.31 -18.58
N ASP A 179 -4.90 23.53 -17.96
CA ASP A 179 -3.75 22.64 -18.03
C ASP A 179 -3.88 21.40 -17.13
N VAL A 180 -4.82 21.40 -16.19
CA VAL A 180 -5.02 20.32 -15.23
C VAL A 180 -5.47 19.02 -15.91
N LEU A 181 -4.86 17.91 -15.49
CA LEU A 181 -5.11 16.58 -16.02
C LEU A 181 -6.46 16.01 -15.58
N PHE A 182 -6.79 16.06 -14.29
CA PHE A 182 -8.04 15.50 -13.76
C PHE A 182 -9.12 16.56 -13.67
N GLN A 183 -9.97 16.58 -14.69
CA GLN A 183 -11.04 17.56 -14.87
C GLN A 183 -12.40 16.95 -14.48
N ARG A 184 -13.38 17.79 -14.12
CA ARG A 184 -14.73 17.32 -13.80
C ARG A 184 -15.42 16.81 -15.08
N PRO A 185 -15.94 15.57 -15.12
CA PRO A 185 -16.74 15.09 -16.24
C PRO A 185 -17.99 15.94 -16.45
N ARG A 186 -18.33 16.24 -17.71
CA ARG A 186 -19.62 16.86 -18.04
C ARG A 186 -20.75 15.87 -17.79
N HIS A 187 -21.85 16.36 -17.22
CA HIS A 187 -23.06 15.57 -17.07
C HIS A 187 -23.83 15.53 -18.42
N PRO A 188 -24.41 14.38 -18.79
CA PRO A 188 -25.37 14.32 -19.90
C PRO A 188 -26.46 15.39 -19.72
N SER A 189 -26.69 16.19 -20.75
CA SER A 189 -27.73 17.22 -20.76
C SER A 189 -28.17 17.48 -22.20
N SER A 190 -29.26 18.24 -22.39
CA SER A 190 -29.70 18.64 -23.74
C SER A 190 -28.63 19.40 -24.53
N ARG A 191 -27.66 20.02 -23.85
CA ARG A 191 -26.54 20.75 -24.46
C ARG A 191 -25.25 19.93 -24.57
N PHE A 192 -25.26 18.66 -24.17
CA PHE A 192 -24.08 17.80 -24.20
C PHE A 192 -24.45 16.36 -24.58
N ASN A 193 -24.26 16.05 -25.88
CA ASN A 193 -24.33 14.69 -26.39
C ASN A 193 -22.92 14.07 -26.43
N ARG A 194 -22.73 12.98 -25.68
CA ARG A 194 -21.44 12.26 -25.60
C ARG A 194 -21.01 11.65 -26.94
N ASN A 195 -21.94 11.40 -27.86
CA ASN A 195 -21.64 10.80 -29.15
C ASN A 195 -21.11 11.81 -30.18
N GLU A 196 -21.39 13.10 -29.98
CA GLU A 196 -21.06 14.17 -30.94
C GLU A 196 -19.99 15.11 -30.39
N ALA A 197 -19.95 15.29 -29.07
CA ALA A 197 -19.03 16.21 -28.44
C ALA A 197 -17.59 15.70 -28.45
N ILE A 198 -16.66 16.56 -28.86
CA ILE A 198 -15.22 16.30 -28.75
C ILE A 198 -14.74 16.53 -27.30
N VAL A 199 -15.23 17.58 -26.62
CA VAL A 199 -14.81 17.92 -25.26
C VAL A 199 -15.78 17.36 -24.22
N TRP A 200 -15.32 16.38 -23.43
CA TRP A 200 -16.15 15.69 -22.43
C TRP A 200 -16.01 16.21 -21.01
N TYR A 201 -15.01 17.07 -20.77
CA TYR A 201 -14.71 17.57 -19.44
C TYR A 201 -14.96 19.08 -19.31
N GLU A 202 -15.32 19.49 -18.11
CA GLU A 202 -15.53 20.89 -17.77
C GLU A 202 -14.18 21.59 -17.56
N LYS A 203 -14.18 22.92 -17.70
CA LYS A 203 -13.06 23.80 -17.32
C LYS A 203 -12.94 23.91 -15.79
N LYS A 204 -12.95 22.77 -15.07
CA LYS A 204 -12.93 22.67 -13.61
C LYS A 204 -12.10 21.48 -13.16
N VAL A 205 -11.29 21.71 -12.13
CA VAL A 205 -10.48 20.68 -11.48
C VAL A 205 -11.36 19.71 -10.69
N LEU A 206 -11.03 18.42 -10.71
CA LEU A 206 -11.70 17.42 -9.89
C LEU A 206 -11.45 17.67 -8.39
N GLY A 207 -12.49 17.47 -7.56
CA GLY A 207 -12.40 17.71 -6.12
C GLY A 207 -11.37 16.79 -5.42
N HIS A 208 -10.63 17.34 -4.46
CA HIS A 208 -9.61 16.61 -3.71
C HIS A 208 -10.16 15.35 -3.02
N ASN A 209 -11.35 15.44 -2.42
CA ASN A 209 -12.01 14.29 -1.78
C ASN A 209 -12.37 13.18 -2.77
N MET A 210 -12.69 13.52 -4.02
CA MET A 210 -13.00 12.54 -5.06
C MET A 210 -11.75 11.75 -5.47
N LEU A 211 -10.61 12.44 -5.60
CA LEU A 211 -9.31 11.79 -5.88
C LEU A 211 -8.85 10.94 -4.69
N ASN A 212 -8.93 11.47 -3.47
CA ASN A 212 -8.49 10.76 -2.25
C ASN A 212 -9.27 9.48 -1.97
N ASN A 213 -10.56 9.46 -2.28
CA ASN A 213 -11.43 8.33 -2.04
C ASN A 213 -11.71 7.52 -3.31
N ARG A 214 -10.97 7.74 -4.41
CA ARG A 214 -11.31 7.16 -5.71
C ARG A 214 -11.38 5.63 -5.68
N MET A 215 -10.33 4.97 -5.19
CA MET A 215 -10.29 3.50 -5.10
C MET A 215 -11.37 2.96 -4.15
N ARG A 216 -11.64 3.67 -3.05
CA ARG A 216 -12.69 3.33 -2.09
C ARG A 216 -14.06 3.36 -2.77
N ASN A 217 -14.37 4.46 -3.44
CA ASN A 217 -15.65 4.67 -4.09
C ASN A 217 -15.88 3.65 -5.22
N MET A 218 -14.85 3.34 -6.01
CA MET A 218 -14.94 2.29 -7.04
C MET A 218 -15.18 0.91 -6.42
N SER A 219 -14.44 0.56 -5.37
CA SER A 219 -14.59 -0.73 -4.68
C SER A 219 -16.01 -0.89 -4.11
N GLN A 220 -16.52 0.16 -3.44
CA GLN A 220 -17.86 0.12 -2.85
C GLN A 220 -18.95 -0.02 -3.91
N ARG A 221 -18.88 0.73 -5.02
CA ARG A 221 -19.85 0.62 -6.12
C ARG A 221 -19.77 -0.72 -6.86
N ALA A 222 -18.59 -1.34 -6.91
CA ALA A 222 -18.41 -2.68 -7.45
C ALA A 222 -18.84 -3.80 -6.49
N GLY A 223 -19.24 -3.48 -5.25
CA GLY A 223 -19.63 -4.46 -4.23
C GLY A 223 -18.46 -5.20 -3.57
N ILE A 224 -17.24 -4.67 -3.66
CA ILE A 224 -16.04 -5.27 -3.06
C ILE A 224 -16.00 -4.97 -1.56
N SER A 225 -15.97 -6.03 -0.73
CA SER A 225 -15.83 -5.95 0.72
C SER A 225 -14.73 -6.90 1.21
N PRO A 226 -13.75 -6.43 2.01
CA PRO A 226 -13.52 -5.04 2.38
C PRO A 226 -13.07 -4.18 1.18
N TYR A 227 -13.45 -2.90 1.16
CA TYR A 227 -13.08 -2.00 0.07
C TYR A 227 -11.57 -1.69 0.05
N TYR A 228 -11.02 -1.47 -1.15
CA TYR A 228 -9.65 -1.02 -1.33
C TYR A 228 -9.50 0.49 -1.15
N THR A 229 -8.28 0.95 -0.85
CA THR A 229 -7.95 2.38 -0.74
C THR A 229 -6.91 2.77 -1.76
N ASN A 230 -6.66 4.06 -2.00
CA ASN A 230 -5.60 4.48 -2.92
C ASN A 230 -4.23 3.91 -2.54
N HIS A 231 -3.98 3.64 -1.26
CA HIS A 231 -2.73 3.01 -0.80
C HIS A 231 -2.62 1.54 -1.24
N SER A 232 -3.75 0.86 -1.46
CA SER A 232 -3.78 -0.51 -1.99
C SER A 232 -3.22 -0.60 -3.40
N LEU A 233 -3.35 0.44 -4.23
CA LEU A 233 -2.74 0.46 -5.57
C LEU A 233 -1.20 0.42 -5.48
N ARG A 234 -0.63 1.20 -4.56
CA ARG A 234 0.81 1.19 -4.33
C ARG A 234 1.30 -0.15 -3.78
N ALA A 235 0.55 -0.76 -2.87
CA ALA A 235 0.81 -2.13 -2.43
C ALA A 235 0.77 -3.11 -3.60
N THR A 236 -0.22 -2.98 -4.49
CA THR A 236 -0.37 -3.81 -5.70
C THR A 236 0.86 -3.73 -6.59
N THR A 237 1.34 -2.52 -6.91
CA THR A 237 2.54 -2.34 -7.73
C THR A 237 3.75 -3.05 -7.12
N VAL A 238 3.98 -2.90 -5.80
CA VAL A 238 5.10 -3.55 -5.11
C VAL A 238 4.95 -5.07 -5.14
N THR A 239 3.79 -5.59 -4.72
CA THR A 239 3.54 -7.03 -4.62
C THR A 239 3.64 -7.70 -5.98
N VAL A 240 3.00 -7.15 -7.01
CA VAL A 240 3.01 -7.73 -8.37
C VAL A 240 4.43 -7.80 -8.92
N LEU A 241 5.22 -6.72 -8.80
CA LEU A 241 6.60 -6.73 -9.29
C LEU A 241 7.48 -7.70 -8.50
N SER A 242 7.35 -7.74 -7.16
CA SER A 242 8.11 -8.64 -6.32
C SER A 242 7.76 -10.12 -6.58
N SER A 243 6.48 -10.46 -6.70
CA SER A 243 6.04 -11.83 -7.02
C SER A 243 6.51 -12.29 -8.40
N ASN A 244 6.75 -11.36 -9.34
CA ASN A 244 7.34 -11.63 -10.65
C ASN A 244 8.89 -11.56 -10.64
N LYS A 245 9.52 -11.67 -9.46
CA LYS A 245 10.97 -11.71 -9.27
C LYS A 245 11.71 -10.46 -9.79
N VAL A 246 11.03 -9.32 -9.90
CA VAL A 246 11.69 -8.05 -10.22
C VAL A 246 12.52 -7.62 -9.01
N GLU A 247 13.80 -7.36 -9.22
CA GLU A 247 14.72 -6.94 -8.17
C GLU A 247 14.21 -5.69 -7.42
N THR A 248 14.41 -5.67 -6.11
CA THR A 248 14.01 -4.56 -5.21
C THR A 248 14.52 -3.20 -5.72
N ARG A 249 15.73 -3.12 -6.28
CA ARG A 249 16.27 -1.89 -6.88
C ARG A 249 15.42 -1.38 -8.05
N LYS A 250 14.95 -2.27 -8.92
CA LYS A 250 14.07 -1.94 -10.06
C LYS A 250 12.67 -1.56 -9.58
N ILE A 251 12.17 -2.22 -8.53
CA ILE A 251 10.91 -1.83 -7.86
C ILE A 251 11.03 -0.43 -7.25
N LYS A 252 12.17 -0.07 -6.65
CA LYS A 252 12.44 1.31 -6.17
C LYS A 252 12.44 2.31 -7.31
N ALA A 253 12.92 1.98 -8.50
CA ALA A 253 12.85 2.90 -9.64
C ALA A 253 11.40 3.19 -10.06
N VAL A 254 10.47 2.24 -9.97
CA VAL A 254 9.07 2.48 -10.33
C VAL A 254 8.28 3.12 -9.19
N THR A 255 8.44 2.59 -7.98
CA THR A 255 7.65 3.01 -6.82
C THR A 255 8.29 4.18 -6.09
N GLY A 256 9.57 4.43 -6.29
CA GLY A 256 10.34 5.50 -5.63
C GLY A 256 10.36 5.42 -4.10
N HIS A 257 10.28 4.20 -3.55
CA HIS A 257 10.65 3.94 -2.17
C HIS A 257 12.16 4.20 -1.97
N ARG A 258 12.53 4.83 -0.86
CA ARG A 258 13.95 5.09 -0.52
C ARG A 258 14.62 3.93 0.22
N SER A 259 13.84 3.16 0.98
CA SER A 259 14.36 2.09 1.83
C SER A 259 13.86 0.73 1.37
N ASP A 260 14.75 -0.26 1.34
CA ASP A 260 14.41 -1.64 1.02
C ASP A 260 13.47 -2.24 2.07
N THR A 261 13.63 -1.88 3.34
CA THR A 261 12.71 -2.28 4.43
C THR A 261 11.27 -1.84 4.17
N SER A 262 11.07 -0.70 3.50
CA SER A 262 9.72 -0.22 3.14
C SER A 262 9.09 -1.03 2.00
N ILE A 263 9.89 -1.70 1.16
CA ILE A 263 9.41 -2.63 0.12
C ILE A 263 9.19 -4.01 0.73
N GLU A 264 10.15 -4.49 1.53
CA GLU A 264 10.07 -5.76 2.26
C GLU A 264 8.82 -5.84 3.12
N SER A 265 8.39 -4.72 3.71
CA SER A 265 7.15 -4.67 4.49
C SER A 265 5.87 -5.07 3.72
N TYR A 266 5.83 -4.87 2.38
CA TYR A 266 4.74 -5.37 1.52
C TYR A 266 4.90 -6.85 1.16
N CYS A 267 6.13 -7.36 1.23
CA CYS A 267 6.51 -8.72 0.87
C CYS A 267 6.73 -9.61 2.12
N ALA A 268 6.49 -9.06 3.32
CA ALA A 268 6.79 -9.68 4.60
C ALA A 268 6.00 -10.97 4.85
N ARG A 269 4.89 -11.16 4.13
CA ARG A 269 4.17 -12.43 4.08
C ARG A 269 4.23 -13.00 2.66
N PRO A 270 4.82 -14.20 2.48
CA PRO A 270 4.69 -14.95 1.24
C PRO A 270 3.21 -15.08 0.82
N THR A 271 2.96 -15.07 -0.48
CA THR A 271 1.64 -15.40 -1.04
C THR A 271 1.27 -16.84 -0.74
N LEU A 272 -0.02 -17.20 -0.80
CA LEU A 272 -0.47 -18.58 -0.61
C LEU A 272 0.23 -19.56 -1.58
N SER A 273 0.47 -19.13 -2.82
CA SER A 273 1.23 -19.93 -3.80
C SER A 273 2.68 -20.15 -3.38
N GLN A 274 3.32 -19.13 -2.82
CA GLN A 274 4.68 -19.25 -2.28
C GLN A 274 4.70 -20.13 -1.02
N PHE A 275 3.71 -20.00 -0.14
CA PHE A 275 3.54 -20.91 1.00
C PHE A 275 3.30 -22.36 0.55
N LYS A 276 2.50 -22.57 -0.49
CA LYS A 276 2.30 -23.90 -1.07
C LYS A 276 3.61 -24.47 -1.62
N GLN A 277 4.38 -23.67 -2.35
CA GLN A 277 5.70 -24.10 -2.85
C GLN A 277 6.67 -24.43 -1.70
N MET A 278 6.81 -23.54 -0.72
CA MET A 278 7.65 -23.75 0.47
C MET A 278 7.22 -25.00 1.23
N SER A 279 5.90 -25.18 1.43
CA SER A 279 5.33 -26.35 2.09
C SER A 279 5.63 -27.61 1.29
N SER A 280 5.49 -27.60 -0.04
CA SER A 280 5.81 -28.73 -0.89
C SER A 280 7.29 -29.12 -0.82
N THR A 281 8.20 -28.14 -0.77
CA THR A 281 9.64 -28.40 -0.58
C THR A 281 9.95 -28.99 0.80
N LEU A 282 9.29 -28.50 1.86
CA LEU A 282 9.45 -29.09 3.20
C LEU A 282 8.86 -30.49 3.27
N SER A 283 7.69 -30.71 2.65
CA SER A 283 7.07 -32.03 2.55
C SER A 283 7.95 -33.00 1.76
N SER A 284 8.59 -32.59 0.66
CA SER A 284 9.50 -33.47 -0.09
C SER A 284 10.75 -33.83 0.72
N PHE A 285 11.28 -32.90 1.52
CA PHE A 285 12.37 -33.21 2.45
C PHE A 285 11.95 -34.19 3.54
N VAL A 286 10.79 -33.98 4.16
CA VAL A 286 10.28 -34.82 5.26
C VAL A 286 9.91 -36.23 4.78
N HIS A 287 9.30 -36.34 3.61
CA HIS A 287 8.89 -37.62 3.04
C HIS A 287 10.01 -38.33 2.26
N GLY A 288 11.16 -37.66 2.09
CA GLY A 288 12.23 -38.11 1.20
C GLY A 288 11.80 -37.95 -0.26
N GLU A 289 12.63 -37.33 -1.08
CA GLU A 289 12.48 -37.52 -2.52
C GLU A 289 12.83 -38.98 -2.82
N GLU A 290 11.82 -39.83 -3.02
CA GLU A 290 12.02 -41.00 -3.85
C GLU A 290 12.43 -40.48 -5.24
N ASN A 291 13.74 -40.49 -5.49
CA ASN A 291 14.31 -40.39 -6.81
C ASN A 291 13.63 -41.45 -7.71
N THR A 292 12.60 -41.06 -8.43
CA THR A 292 12.15 -41.74 -9.63
C THR A 292 12.16 -40.74 -10.77
N ALA A 293 13.37 -40.36 -11.17
CA ALA A 293 13.59 -39.87 -12.51
C ALA A 293 13.45 -41.04 -13.49
N ALA A 294 12.38 -40.97 -14.28
CA ALA A 294 12.20 -41.49 -15.64
C ALA A 294 12.40 -43.00 -15.91
N THR A 295 11.36 -43.65 -16.42
CA THR A 295 11.38 -44.27 -17.76
C THR A 295 9.95 -44.48 -18.28
N SER A 296 9.76 -44.01 -19.50
CA SER A 296 8.62 -44.18 -20.39
C SER A 296 8.21 -45.63 -20.57
N SER A 297 6.90 -45.94 -20.55
CA SER A 297 6.17 -46.72 -21.58
C SER A 297 4.80 -47.26 -21.10
N SER A 298 3.81 -47.15 -21.99
CA SER A 298 2.58 -47.96 -22.15
C SER A 298 1.65 -48.13 -20.93
N SER A 299 0.49 -47.45 -20.91
CA SER A 299 -0.78 -48.01 -21.40
C SER A 299 -1.04 -49.46 -20.97
N ILE A 300 -1.94 -49.66 -20.01
CA ILE A 300 -3.04 -50.65 -19.97
C ILE A 300 -3.85 -50.46 -18.66
N ILE A 301 -5.16 -50.27 -18.83
CA ILE A 301 -6.26 -50.41 -17.84
C ILE A 301 -6.89 -51.83 -18.10
N PRO A 302 -7.73 -52.51 -17.26
CA PRO A 302 -8.30 -52.26 -15.90
C PRO A 302 -8.07 -53.46 -14.93
N THR A 303 -8.40 -53.46 -13.63
CA THR A 303 -9.75 -53.72 -13.06
C THR A 303 -9.71 -53.81 -11.51
N PRO A 304 -10.87 -53.69 -10.83
CA PRO A 304 -10.99 -53.48 -9.39
C PRO A 304 -11.33 -54.75 -8.60
N VAL A 305 -10.90 -54.84 -7.34
CA VAL A 305 -11.49 -55.78 -6.37
C VAL A 305 -11.64 -55.09 -5.01
N ALA A 306 -12.87 -55.14 -4.49
CA ALA A 306 -13.32 -54.59 -3.23
C ALA A 306 -13.24 -55.63 -2.08
N PRO A 307 -13.89 -55.44 -0.92
CA PRO A 307 -13.25 -55.17 0.36
C PRO A 307 -13.31 -56.35 1.35
N ARG A 308 -12.46 -56.37 2.38
CA ARG A 308 -12.69 -57.22 3.56
C ARG A 308 -12.43 -56.48 4.88
N GLN A 309 -13.57 -56.07 5.46
CA GLN A 309 -14.01 -56.15 6.86
C GLN A 309 -12.97 -56.13 8.00
N HIS A 310 -13.19 -55.17 8.90
CA HIS A 310 -12.78 -55.17 10.32
C HIS A 310 -13.26 -56.42 11.07
N PRO A 311 -12.65 -56.75 12.23
CA PRO A 311 -13.24 -56.26 13.48
C PRO A 311 -12.26 -55.80 14.57
N ALA A 312 -12.77 -54.86 15.37
CA ALA A 312 -12.65 -54.68 16.82
C ALA A 312 -11.30 -54.32 17.49
N GLU A 313 -11.26 -53.06 17.93
CA GLU A 313 -10.86 -52.53 19.24
C GLU A 313 -9.89 -53.32 20.13
N SER A 314 -8.81 -52.64 20.52
CA SER A 314 -8.33 -52.61 21.91
C SER A 314 -7.55 -51.32 22.17
N SER A 315 -8.04 -50.55 23.15
CA SER A 315 -7.43 -49.36 23.72
C SER A 315 -6.03 -49.64 24.28
N ALA A 316 -5.07 -48.77 23.98
CA ALA A 316 -3.87 -48.62 24.79
C ALA A 316 -3.50 -47.13 24.90
N THR A 317 -3.60 -46.65 26.13
CA THR A 317 -3.19 -45.34 26.65
C THR A 317 -1.68 -45.17 26.53
N VAL A 318 -1.22 -44.04 25.97
CA VAL A 318 0.20 -43.63 26.04
C VAL A 318 0.30 -42.27 26.74
N ALA A 319 1.14 -42.25 27.77
CA ALA A 319 1.35 -41.16 28.71
C ALA A 319 2.08 -39.97 28.07
N ASN A 320 1.63 -38.76 28.40
CA ASN A 320 2.31 -37.50 28.11
C ASN A 320 3.48 -37.29 29.09
N SER A 321 4.70 -37.16 28.56
CA SER A 321 5.86 -36.72 29.31
C SER A 321 6.02 -35.20 29.21
N THR A 322 5.75 -34.49 30.30
CA THR A 322 6.05 -33.07 30.47
C THR A 322 7.45 -32.95 31.08
N VAL A 323 8.37 -32.25 30.40
CA VAL A 323 9.71 -31.93 30.94
C VAL A 323 9.70 -30.51 31.50
N THR A 324 10.03 -30.39 32.78
CA THR A 324 10.14 -29.16 33.56
C THR A 324 11.61 -28.80 33.76
N PHE A 325 11.99 -27.54 33.52
CA PHE A 325 13.16 -26.85 34.08
C PHE A 325 12.67 -25.40 34.31
N GLY A 326 12.80 -24.71 35.45
CA GLY A 326 13.60 -24.82 36.66
C GLY A 326 13.77 -23.37 37.11
N ARG A 327 12.91 -22.87 38.01
CA ARG A 327 12.83 -21.47 38.44
C ARG A 327 13.60 -21.31 39.74
N ASN A 328 14.72 -20.58 39.73
CA ASN A 328 15.42 -20.19 40.95
C ASN A 328 14.78 -18.92 41.54
N GLU A 329 14.46 -19.00 42.82
CA GLU A 329 14.00 -17.91 43.69
C GLU A 329 15.17 -17.21 44.41
N ALA A 330 14.89 -15.98 44.85
CA ALA A 330 15.46 -15.18 45.97
C ALA A 330 15.65 -13.73 45.50
N ASN A 331 15.10 -12.67 46.10
CA ASN A 331 14.81 -12.43 47.51
C ASN A 331 13.49 -11.67 47.72
N ILE A 332 12.78 -12.08 48.78
CA ILE A 332 11.62 -11.42 49.36
C ILE A 332 12.13 -10.47 50.46
N LEU A 333 11.69 -9.22 50.45
CA LEU A 333 11.60 -8.38 51.63
C LEU A 333 10.13 -7.95 51.77
N GLN A 334 9.51 -8.42 52.85
CA GLN A 334 8.11 -8.24 53.17
C GLN A 334 7.98 -7.10 54.19
N ALA A 335 7.17 -6.08 53.90
CA ALA A 335 6.59 -5.22 54.94
C ALA A 335 5.24 -4.63 54.48
N HIS A 336 4.20 -5.15 55.13
CA HIS A 336 2.93 -4.56 55.54
C HIS A 336 2.21 -3.52 54.66
N SER A 337 0.98 -3.90 54.32
CA SER A 337 -0.09 -3.17 53.65
C SER A 337 -0.54 -1.87 54.34
N VAL A 338 -0.58 -0.76 53.58
CA VAL A 338 -1.69 0.22 53.57
C VAL A 338 -1.93 0.65 52.11
N ARG A 339 -3.18 0.59 51.66
CA ARG A 339 -3.63 0.91 50.29
C ARG A 339 -3.54 2.42 50.01
N CYS A 340 -2.94 2.80 48.88
CA CYS A 340 -3.21 4.04 48.15
C CYS A 340 -3.24 3.73 46.63
N PRO A 341 -4.28 4.13 45.87
CA PRO A 341 -4.34 3.87 44.44
C PRO A 341 -3.67 5.00 43.62
N GLU A 342 -2.82 4.55 42.69
CA GLU A 342 -2.38 5.16 41.42
C GLU A 342 -1.59 6.49 41.41
N SER A 343 -0.57 6.49 40.54
CA SER A 343 0.41 7.54 40.17
C SER A 343 1.70 7.52 41.06
N ILE A 344 2.95 7.70 40.60
CA ILE A 344 3.59 8.47 39.52
C ILE A 344 5.01 7.91 39.21
N LEU A 345 5.44 8.05 37.95
CA LEU A 345 6.80 8.21 37.36
C LEU A 345 8.07 8.04 38.23
N PRO A 346 9.22 7.61 37.65
CA PRO A 346 10.53 8.00 38.16
C PRO A 346 10.88 9.43 37.69
N SER A 347 10.81 10.36 38.65
CA SER A 347 11.59 11.61 38.78
C SER A 347 11.76 12.52 37.55
N GLY A 348 10.86 13.50 37.43
CA GLY A 348 11.12 14.81 36.83
C GLY A 348 10.19 15.83 37.48
N THR A 349 10.73 16.78 38.25
CA THR A 349 9.94 17.78 38.97
C THR A 349 9.64 18.97 38.06
N PHE A 350 8.35 19.24 37.82
CA PHE A 350 7.90 20.47 37.15
C PHE A 350 7.37 21.44 38.20
N GLN A 351 8.08 22.52 38.47
CA GLN A 351 7.56 23.63 39.29
C GLN A 351 6.90 24.68 38.40
N GLY A 352 5.72 25.17 38.83
CA GLY A 352 5.07 26.35 38.24
C GLY A 352 4.21 26.12 36.98
N CYS A 353 3.84 24.89 36.63
CA CYS A 353 2.97 24.62 35.49
C CYS A 353 1.54 24.24 35.95
N SER A 354 0.52 24.90 35.39
CA SER A 354 -0.88 24.47 35.49
C SER A 354 -1.33 23.91 34.15
N PHE A 355 -1.90 22.71 34.15
CA PHE A 355 -2.47 22.08 32.96
C PHE A 355 -3.98 21.98 33.12
N THR A 356 -4.73 22.64 32.24
CA THR A 356 -6.19 22.58 32.22
C THR A 356 -6.64 21.79 31.00
N PHE A 357 -7.35 20.68 31.22
CA PHE A 357 -7.96 19.88 30.16
C PHE A 357 -9.47 20.11 30.18
N ASN A 358 -10.00 20.76 29.15
CA ASN A 358 -11.44 20.85 28.94
C ASN A 358 -11.88 19.67 28.09
N ILE A 359 -12.55 18.70 28.72
CA ILE A 359 -13.18 17.58 28.04
C ILE A 359 -14.62 17.99 27.73
N ASN A 360 -14.88 18.38 26.48
CA ASN A 360 -16.24 18.59 26.01
C ASN A 360 -16.84 17.22 25.67
N MET A 361 -17.61 16.65 26.60
CA MET A 361 -18.47 15.53 26.27
C MET A 361 -19.76 16.09 25.67
N ASN A 362 -19.92 15.96 24.35
CA ASN A 362 -21.23 16.09 23.74
C ASN A 362 -22.07 14.92 24.26
N ASN A 363 -23.00 15.20 25.18
CA ASN A 363 -24.12 14.30 25.42
C ASN A 363 -25.03 14.34 24.19
N ASN A 364 -25.43 13.13 23.76
CA ASN A 364 -26.25 12.85 22.57
C ASN A 364 -27.47 13.75 22.42
#